data_AF-K5VK62-F1
#
_entry.id   AF-K5VK62-F1
#
_cell.length_a   1.000
_cell.length_b   1.000
_cell.length_c   1.000
_cell.angle_alpha   90.00
_cell.angle_beta   90.00
_cell.angle_gamma   90.00
#
_symmetry.space_group_name_H-M   'P 1'
#
loop_
_entity.id
_entity.type
_entity.pdbx_description
1 polymer ?
#
loop_
_entity_poly.entity_id
_entity_poly.type
_entity_poly.pdbx_seq_one_letter_code
_entity_poly.pdbx_strand_id
1 'polypeptide(L)'
;MFIPSRPVSQPPLSKVNHTLKKRTASVPSLGSVPSTLVVRSRSSSYDKRFDAVSRDGNSPASSLTHSKVSDLPPASSFHPKVKARERLSRWSSPFAEAIKEELSSTIPAELLDCANSAVLDGLAPNTQLSYAAGILRFTQFCDTWDIPETDRMPASSTLLAAFASSYVGHYGGKTINQWLSGI
;
A
#
# COMPACT_ATOMS: atom_id res chain seq x y z
N MET A 1 -23.61 52.64 -41.35
CA MET A 1 -24.72 51.65 -41.43
C MET A 1 -24.72 50.86 -40.14
N PHE A 2 -25.65 51.19 -39.24
CA PHE A 2 -25.89 50.50 -37.98
C PHE A 2 -26.95 49.42 -38.21
N ILE A 3 -26.70 48.18 -37.77
CA ILE A 3 -27.73 47.15 -37.59
C ILE A 3 -27.58 46.59 -36.17
N PRO A 4 -28.65 46.58 -35.35
CA PRO A 4 -28.57 46.34 -33.92
C PRO A 4 -28.65 44.86 -33.51
N SER A 5 -28.09 44.59 -32.34
CA SER A 5 -28.08 43.36 -31.55
C SER A 5 -29.47 42.80 -31.23
N ARG A 6 -29.62 41.47 -31.23
CA ARG A 6 -30.71 40.75 -30.54
C ARG A 6 -30.18 40.02 -29.31
N PRO A 7 -30.83 40.15 -28.13
CA PRO A 7 -30.46 39.43 -26.92
C PRO A 7 -31.07 38.02 -26.89
N VAL A 8 -30.26 37.04 -26.43
CA VAL A 8 -30.69 35.67 -26.14
C VAL A 8 -31.39 35.65 -24.78
N SER A 9 -32.61 35.12 -24.76
CA SER A 9 -33.50 35.01 -23.60
C SER A 9 -33.08 33.84 -22.69
N GLN A 10 -32.88 34.11 -21.39
CA GLN A 10 -32.70 33.08 -20.35
C GLN A 10 -34.08 32.66 -19.79
N PRO A 11 -34.29 31.36 -19.48
CA PRO A 11 -35.48 30.91 -18.75
C PRO A 11 -35.36 31.15 -17.23
N PRO A 12 -36.49 31.33 -16.52
CA PRO A 12 -36.53 31.88 -15.16
C PRO A 12 -36.21 30.86 -14.04
N LEU A 13 -35.58 31.40 -12.99
CA LEU A 13 -35.38 30.78 -11.67
C LEU A 13 -36.72 30.59 -10.94
N SER A 14 -37.08 29.34 -10.63
CA SER A 14 -38.16 29.02 -9.68
C SER A 14 -37.62 28.91 -8.26
N LYS A 15 -38.04 29.83 -7.39
CA LYS A 15 -37.92 29.71 -5.92
C LYS A 15 -39.16 28.98 -5.38
N VAL A 16 -38.97 27.94 -4.56
CA VAL A 16 -39.99 27.51 -3.58
C VAL A 16 -39.31 27.20 -2.25
N ASN A 17 -39.89 27.78 -1.20
CA ASN A 17 -39.40 27.84 0.17
C ASN A 17 -39.74 26.59 1.01
N HIS A 18 -38.88 26.34 2.00
CA HIS A 18 -39.10 25.83 3.35
C HIS A 18 -40.27 24.87 3.65
N THR A 19 -39.95 23.71 4.25
CA THR A 19 -40.68 23.24 5.44
C THR A 19 -39.77 22.47 6.40
N LEU A 20 -39.62 23.05 7.59
CA LEU A 20 -39.02 22.48 8.79
C LEU A 20 -39.97 21.41 9.37
N LYS A 21 -39.48 20.21 9.70
CA LYS A 21 -40.23 19.28 10.57
C LYS A 21 -39.31 18.58 11.56
N LYS A 22 -39.23 19.18 12.75
CA LYS A 22 -38.80 18.54 14.00
C LYS A 22 -39.73 17.37 14.32
N ARG A 23 -39.20 16.19 14.64
CA ARG A 23 -39.83 15.23 15.56
C ARG A 23 -38.76 14.55 16.42
N THR A 24 -38.71 14.99 17.66
CA THR A 24 -38.24 14.24 18.83
C THR A 24 -39.25 13.14 19.18
N ALA A 25 -38.79 11.94 19.55
CA ALA A 25 -39.06 11.28 20.83
C ALA A 25 -38.83 9.75 20.80
N SER A 26 -38.29 9.28 21.95
CA SER A 26 -38.56 8.02 22.67
C SER A 26 -37.98 6.67 22.20
N VAL A 27 -37.15 6.13 23.09
CA VAL A 27 -36.69 4.74 23.29
C VAL A 27 -37.85 3.85 23.78
N PRO A 28 -37.87 2.54 23.45
CA PRO A 28 -37.84 1.52 24.50
C PRO A 28 -37.00 0.25 24.19
N SER A 29 -36.25 -0.17 25.22
CA SER A 29 -35.99 -1.51 25.80
C SER A 29 -36.05 -2.84 24.99
N LEU A 30 -34.98 -3.63 25.24
CA LEU A 30 -34.82 -5.10 25.33
C LEU A 30 -35.61 -6.04 24.41
N GLY A 31 -34.86 -6.77 23.57
CA GLY A 31 -35.24 -8.08 23.04
C GLY A 31 -33.99 -8.92 22.78
N SER A 32 -33.88 -10.07 23.46
CA SER A 32 -32.80 -11.05 23.35
C SER A 32 -32.92 -11.87 22.06
N VAL A 33 -31.78 -12.20 21.44
CA VAL A 33 -31.72 -13.10 20.27
C VAL A 33 -30.75 -14.25 20.59
N PRO A 34 -31.14 -15.53 20.48
CA PRO A 34 -30.19 -16.63 20.56
C PRO A 34 -29.53 -16.82 19.19
N SER A 35 -28.23 -16.58 19.09
CA SER A 35 -27.43 -16.90 17.90
C SER A 35 -26.88 -18.32 18.02
N THR A 36 -27.57 -19.29 17.43
CA THR A 36 -26.97 -20.58 17.05
C THR A 36 -26.40 -20.44 15.65
N LEU A 37 -25.08 -20.24 15.55
CA LEU A 37 -24.35 -20.45 14.30
C LEU A 37 -23.28 -21.53 14.50
N VAL A 38 -23.58 -22.67 13.91
CA VAL A 38 -22.69 -23.80 13.67
C VAL A 38 -21.47 -23.31 12.88
N VAL A 39 -20.29 -23.34 13.52
CA VAL A 39 -19.00 -23.16 12.84
C VAL A 39 -18.78 -24.37 11.94
N ARG A 40 -19.03 -24.18 10.64
CA ARG A 40 -18.69 -25.17 9.61
C ARG A 40 -17.23 -24.94 9.21
N SER A 41 -16.33 -25.72 9.80
CA SER A 41 -14.94 -25.85 9.37
C SER A 41 -14.88 -26.22 7.89
N ARG A 42 -14.43 -25.30 7.05
CA ARG A 42 -13.93 -25.63 5.71
C ARG A 42 -12.41 -25.61 5.78
N SER A 43 -11.81 -26.80 5.77
CA SER A 43 -10.39 -26.96 5.53
C SER A 43 -10.09 -26.41 4.13
N SER A 44 -9.56 -25.19 4.06
CA SER A 44 -9.05 -24.62 2.82
C SER A 44 -7.59 -25.02 2.70
N SER A 45 -7.31 -25.87 1.72
CA SER A 45 -5.97 -26.30 1.34
C SER A 45 -5.06 -25.08 1.16
N TYR A 46 -4.12 -24.93 2.07
CA TYR A 46 -3.19 -23.81 2.17
C TYR A 46 -2.12 -23.94 1.07
N ASP A 47 -1.99 -22.95 0.20
CA ASP A 47 -0.84 -22.83 -0.70
C ASP A 47 0.31 -22.18 0.09
N LYS A 48 1.36 -22.96 0.36
CA LYS A 48 2.45 -22.65 1.31
C LYS A 48 3.39 -21.52 0.85
N ARG A 49 3.09 -20.86 -0.28
CA ARG A 49 4.03 -19.95 -0.94
C ARG A 49 4.24 -18.61 -0.22
N PHE A 50 3.26 -18.12 0.56
CA PHE A 50 3.30 -16.74 1.09
C PHE A 50 3.62 -16.59 2.58
N ASP A 51 3.52 -17.65 3.39
CA ASP A 51 3.68 -17.58 4.86
C ASP A 51 5.04 -18.10 5.41
N ALA A 52 5.94 -18.61 4.57
CA ALA A 52 7.18 -19.26 5.02
C ALA A 52 8.28 -18.32 5.56
N VAL A 53 8.02 -17.01 5.66
CA VAL A 53 8.92 -16.04 6.29
C VAL A 53 8.24 -15.47 7.53
N SER A 54 8.75 -15.87 8.70
CA SER A 54 8.37 -15.43 10.06
C SER A 54 7.51 -16.40 10.85
N ARG A 55 8.15 -17.43 11.41
CA ARG A 55 7.94 -17.90 12.78
C ARG A 55 8.87 -19.07 13.08
N ASP A 56 9.98 -18.79 13.73
CA ASP A 56 10.57 -19.73 14.69
C ASP A 56 10.85 -18.93 15.96
N GLY A 57 9.99 -19.13 16.95
CA GLY A 57 10.33 -18.84 18.33
C GLY A 57 11.16 -19.99 18.86
N ASN A 58 12.09 -19.70 19.78
CA ASN A 58 12.40 -20.69 20.81
C ASN A 58 13.07 -20.05 22.03
N SER A 59 12.71 -20.56 23.21
CA SER A 59 13.66 -20.80 24.30
C SER A 59 13.02 -21.69 25.37
N PRO A 60 13.80 -22.44 26.16
CA PRO A 60 15.13 -22.99 25.85
C PRO A 60 15.31 -24.44 26.31
N ALA A 61 16.11 -25.24 25.58
CA ALA A 61 16.90 -26.32 26.15
C ALA A 61 17.97 -26.77 25.13
N SER A 62 19.21 -26.39 25.44
CA SER A 62 20.44 -27.15 25.25
C SER A 62 20.86 -27.68 23.87
N SER A 63 21.95 -27.04 23.40
CA SER A 63 23.18 -27.68 22.89
C SER A 63 23.28 -28.10 21.41
N LEU A 64 24.06 -27.27 20.72
CA LEU A 64 25.14 -27.59 19.76
C LEU A 64 24.78 -27.99 18.31
N THR A 65 25.30 -27.14 17.42
CA THR A 65 25.85 -27.42 16.08
C THR A 65 24.89 -27.86 14.99
N HIS A 66 24.38 -26.90 14.21
CA HIS A 66 24.41 -27.00 12.75
C HIS A 66 24.35 -25.60 12.13
N SER A 67 25.36 -25.27 11.32
CA SER A 67 25.38 -24.11 10.44
C SER A 67 24.11 -24.08 9.58
N LYS A 68 23.31 -23.00 9.69
CA LYS A 68 22.29 -22.67 8.69
C LYS A 68 22.58 -21.29 8.12
N VAL A 69 23.67 -21.22 7.37
CA VAL A 69 23.79 -20.31 6.24
C VAL A 69 22.98 -20.93 5.09
N SER A 70 22.51 -20.12 4.14
CA SER A 70 21.76 -20.50 2.93
C SER A 70 20.30 -20.92 3.14
N ASP A 71 19.40 -19.93 3.22
CA ASP A 71 18.02 -19.94 2.68
C ASP A 71 17.47 -18.50 2.65
N LEU A 72 18.27 -17.53 2.15
CA LEU A 72 17.79 -16.17 1.94
C LEU A 72 17.83 -15.90 0.44
N PRO A 73 16.75 -15.33 -0.16
CA PRO A 73 16.76 -14.95 -1.57
C PRO A 73 17.96 -14.04 -1.85
N PRO A 74 18.54 -14.13 -3.07
CA PRO A 74 19.69 -13.32 -3.44
C PRO A 74 19.35 -11.85 -3.15
N ALA A 75 20.21 -11.19 -2.36
CA ALA A 75 20.01 -9.79 -2.08
C ALA A 75 20.18 -9.04 -3.41
N SER A 76 19.06 -8.58 -3.99
CA SER A 76 19.12 -7.61 -5.07
C SER A 76 19.92 -6.41 -4.56
N SER A 77 20.88 -5.92 -5.35
CA SER A 77 21.66 -4.73 -5.00
C SER A 77 20.77 -3.53 -4.68
N PHE A 78 19.58 -3.50 -5.26
CA PHE A 78 18.56 -2.46 -5.08
C PHE A 78 17.74 -2.60 -3.79
N HIS A 79 17.71 -3.78 -3.16
CA HIS A 79 16.88 -4.07 -1.99
C HIS A 79 17.73 -4.67 -0.84
N PRO A 80 18.69 -3.91 -0.28
CA PRO A 80 19.54 -4.40 0.79
C PRO A 80 18.71 -4.79 2.03
N LYS A 81 19.21 -5.75 2.80
CA LYS A 81 18.57 -6.22 4.04
C LYS A 81 18.67 -5.16 5.12
N VAL A 82 17.64 -4.34 5.24
CA VAL A 82 17.55 -3.22 6.18
C VAL A 82 16.29 -3.30 7.04
N LYS A 83 16.25 -2.54 8.14
CA LYS A 83 15.07 -2.42 8.99
C LYS A 83 13.90 -1.84 8.20
N ALA A 84 12.66 -2.16 8.60
CA ALA A 84 11.46 -1.70 7.88
C ALA A 84 11.46 -0.19 7.63
N ARG A 85 11.75 0.63 8.64
CA ARG A 85 11.79 2.10 8.51
C ARG A 85 12.84 2.63 7.53
N GLU A 86 13.89 1.85 7.25
CA GLU A 86 15.00 2.28 6.38
C GLU A 86 14.77 1.91 4.92
N ARG A 87 13.74 1.10 4.61
CA ARG A 87 13.49 0.67 3.23
C ARG A 87 13.19 1.85 2.31
N LEU A 88 12.42 2.84 2.78
CA LEU A 88 12.05 4.01 1.97
C LEU A 88 13.25 4.86 1.53
N SER A 89 14.37 4.84 2.28
CA SER A 89 15.57 5.59 1.93
C SER A 89 16.66 4.74 1.29
N ARG A 90 16.70 3.44 1.57
CA ARG A 90 17.78 2.54 1.14
C ARG A 90 17.42 1.62 -0.03
N TRP A 91 16.13 1.43 -0.29
CA TRP A 91 15.72 0.65 -1.45
C TRP A 91 15.61 1.56 -2.66
N SER A 92 16.00 1.03 -3.80
CA SER A 92 16.03 1.76 -5.07
C SER A 92 15.52 0.84 -6.19
N SER A 93 15.60 1.32 -7.43
CA SER A 93 15.39 0.53 -8.64
C SER A 93 16.24 1.14 -9.77
N PRO A 94 16.52 0.41 -10.85
CA PRO A 94 17.18 0.98 -12.03
C PRO A 94 16.50 2.26 -12.53
N PHE A 95 15.17 2.30 -12.48
CA PHE A 95 14.39 3.48 -12.87
C PHE A 95 14.62 4.66 -11.92
N ALA A 96 14.62 4.42 -10.60
CA ALA A 96 14.87 5.47 -9.60
C ALA A 96 16.31 6.00 -9.69
N GLU A 97 17.30 5.13 -9.94
CA GLU A 97 18.69 5.56 -10.14
C GLU A 97 18.86 6.39 -11.41
N ALA A 98 18.24 6.00 -12.52
CA ALA A 98 18.26 6.76 -13.76
C ALA A 98 17.65 8.17 -13.57
N ILE A 99 16.52 8.28 -12.87
CA ILE A 99 15.94 9.59 -12.51
C ILE A 99 16.88 10.38 -11.60
N LYS A 100 17.50 9.74 -10.60
CA LYS A 100 18.43 10.43 -9.70
C LYS A 100 19.63 10.97 -10.46
N GLU A 101 20.18 10.20 -11.39
CA GLU A 101 21.29 10.62 -12.27
C GLU A 101 20.86 11.81 -13.15
N GLU A 102 19.71 11.72 -13.81
CA GLU A 102 19.16 12.81 -14.62
C GLU A 102 18.99 14.09 -13.78
N LEU A 103 18.37 14.00 -12.60
CA LEU A 103 18.17 15.14 -11.72
C LEU A 103 19.49 15.73 -11.20
N SER A 104 20.49 14.89 -10.93
CA SER A 104 21.80 15.34 -10.45
C SER A 104 22.57 16.17 -11.49
N SER A 105 22.22 16.07 -12.77
CA SER A 105 22.77 16.91 -13.83
C SER A 105 22.25 18.36 -13.78
N THR A 106 21.07 18.57 -13.19
CA THR A 106 20.36 19.85 -13.18
C THR A 106 20.30 20.47 -11.78
N ILE A 107 20.28 19.65 -10.73
CA ILE A 107 20.10 20.04 -9.33
C ILE A 107 21.31 19.55 -8.53
N PRO A 108 21.92 20.39 -7.66
CA PRO A 108 23.00 19.96 -6.79
C PRO A 108 22.59 18.74 -5.94
N ALA A 109 23.46 17.73 -5.87
CA ALA A 109 23.17 16.47 -5.16
C ALA A 109 22.77 16.70 -3.69
N GLU A 110 23.44 17.62 -2.99
CA GLU A 110 23.12 18.00 -1.60
C GLU A 110 21.67 18.50 -1.45
N LEU A 111 21.17 19.25 -2.45
CA LEU A 111 19.80 19.76 -2.43
C LEU A 111 18.79 18.64 -2.68
N LEU A 112 19.12 17.70 -3.59
CA LEU A 112 18.28 16.54 -3.87
C LEU A 112 18.19 15.61 -2.65
N ASP A 113 19.31 15.35 -1.99
CA ASP A 113 19.35 14.52 -0.77
C ASP A 113 18.65 15.21 0.41
N CYS A 114 18.79 16.53 0.55
CA CYS A 114 17.99 17.33 1.51
C CYS A 114 16.49 17.22 1.21
N ALA A 115 16.08 17.36 -0.05
CA ALA A 115 14.67 17.28 -0.45
C ALA A 115 14.08 15.89 -0.17
N ASN A 116 14.80 14.83 -0.55
CA ASN A 116 14.39 13.45 -0.27
C ASN A 116 14.27 13.18 1.23
N SER A 117 15.24 13.67 2.02
CA SER A 117 15.21 13.54 3.48
C SER A 117 14.01 14.28 4.08
N ALA A 118 13.74 15.51 3.65
CA ALA A 118 12.60 16.31 4.11
C ALA A 118 11.25 15.65 3.80
N VAL A 119 11.10 15.02 2.62
CA VAL A 119 9.90 14.26 2.26
C VAL A 119 9.70 13.07 3.20
N LEU A 120 10.77 12.31 3.49
CA LEU A 120 10.69 11.17 4.40
C LEU A 120 10.41 11.60 5.84
N ASP A 121 11.08 12.63 6.33
CA ASP A 121 10.91 13.16 7.68
C ASP A 121 9.52 13.80 7.89
N GLY A 122 8.89 14.28 6.82
CA GLY A 122 7.51 14.77 6.83
C GLY A 122 6.47 13.66 7.04
N LEU A 123 6.82 12.39 6.88
CA LEU A 123 5.91 11.27 7.11
C LEU A 123 5.86 10.90 8.60
N ALA A 124 4.64 10.70 9.11
CA ALA A 124 4.48 10.13 10.45
C ALA A 124 5.14 8.73 10.54
N PRO A 125 5.73 8.35 11.69
CA PRO A 125 6.47 7.08 11.81
C PRO A 125 5.67 5.84 11.40
N ASN A 126 4.37 5.80 11.74
CA ASN A 126 3.51 4.68 11.36
C ASN A 126 3.22 4.66 9.84
N THR A 127 3.15 5.82 9.19
CA THR A 127 2.99 5.95 7.74
C THR A 127 4.25 5.46 7.03
N GLN A 128 5.44 5.83 7.50
CA GLN A 128 6.71 5.31 6.96
C GLN A 128 6.75 3.78 7.00
N LEU A 129 6.39 3.18 8.14
CA LEU A 129 6.35 1.72 8.28
C LEU A 129 5.32 1.08 7.35
N SER A 130 4.16 1.71 7.18
CA SER A 130 3.09 1.21 6.32
C SER A 130 3.49 1.24 4.84
N TYR A 131 4.13 2.33 4.38
CA TYR A 131 4.63 2.43 3.01
C TYR A 131 5.81 1.49 2.77
N ALA A 132 6.76 1.42 3.71
CA ALA A 132 7.85 0.45 3.65
C ALA A 132 7.39 -1.02 3.65
N ALA A 133 6.22 -1.31 4.24
CA ALA A 133 5.59 -2.62 4.14
C ALA A 133 5.00 -2.86 2.74
N GLY A 134 4.39 -1.85 2.12
CA GLY A 134 3.91 -1.91 0.75
C GLY A 134 4.99 -2.26 -0.26
N ILE A 135 6.10 -1.52 -0.24
CA ILE A 135 7.26 -1.79 -1.10
C ILE A 135 7.81 -3.20 -0.86
N LEU A 136 7.97 -3.62 0.41
CA LEU A 136 8.41 -4.99 0.72
C LEU A 136 7.49 -6.04 0.07
N ARG A 137 6.17 -5.90 0.23
CA ARG A 137 5.21 -6.86 -0.33
C ARG A 137 5.24 -6.86 -1.85
N PHE A 138 5.39 -5.70 -2.46
CA PHE A 138 5.51 -5.59 -3.91
C PHE A 138 6.78 -6.27 -4.44
N THR A 139 7.93 -6.03 -3.83
CA THR A 139 9.19 -6.71 -4.20
C THR A 139 9.08 -8.22 -4.03
N GLN A 140 8.50 -8.69 -2.90
CA GLN A 140 8.26 -10.12 -2.67
C GLN A 140 7.33 -10.73 -3.72
N PHE A 141 6.28 -10.02 -4.11
CA PHE A 141 5.40 -10.44 -5.20
C PHE A 141 6.18 -10.55 -6.51
N CYS A 142 6.98 -9.53 -6.86
CA CYS A 142 7.79 -9.55 -8.07
C CYS A 142 8.82 -10.69 -8.07
N ASP A 143 9.51 -10.93 -6.96
CA ASP A 143 10.43 -12.06 -6.79
C ASP A 143 9.69 -13.40 -6.93
N THR A 144 8.47 -13.50 -6.40
CA THR A 144 7.67 -14.72 -6.46
C THR A 144 7.29 -15.07 -7.90
N TRP A 145 7.05 -14.07 -8.75
CA TRP A 145 6.66 -14.25 -10.15
C TRP A 145 7.83 -14.08 -11.14
N ASP A 146 9.07 -14.07 -10.64
CA ASP A 146 10.29 -13.89 -11.43
C ASP A 146 10.25 -12.64 -12.35
N ILE A 147 9.61 -11.57 -11.88
CA ILE A 147 9.53 -10.31 -12.61
C ILE A 147 10.90 -9.62 -12.50
N PRO A 148 11.56 -9.35 -13.65
CA PRO A 148 12.90 -8.76 -13.64
C PRO A 148 12.85 -7.33 -13.08
N GLU A 149 13.92 -6.91 -12.42
CA GLU A 149 13.98 -5.61 -11.71
C GLU A 149 13.68 -4.40 -12.61
N THR A 150 14.05 -4.47 -13.89
CA THR A 150 13.77 -3.43 -14.91
C THR A 150 12.28 -3.24 -15.20
N ASP A 151 11.47 -4.28 -14.98
CA ASP A 151 10.04 -4.28 -15.32
C ASP A 151 9.17 -3.99 -14.09
N ARG A 152 9.79 -3.87 -12.90
CA ARG A 152 9.10 -3.52 -11.64
C ARG A 152 8.74 -2.05 -11.58
N MET A 153 9.55 -1.19 -12.21
CA MET A 153 9.39 0.27 -12.17
C MET A 153 9.67 0.91 -13.55
N PRO A 154 8.80 1.80 -14.04
CA PRO A 154 7.50 2.20 -13.47
C PRO A 154 6.51 1.04 -13.46
N ALA A 155 5.85 0.80 -12.32
CA ALA A 155 4.90 -0.30 -12.20
C ALA A 155 3.68 -0.03 -13.10
N SER A 156 3.42 -0.93 -14.05
CA SER A 156 2.24 -0.82 -14.91
C SER A 156 0.95 -1.00 -14.10
N SER A 157 -0.16 -0.41 -14.56
CA SER A 157 -1.47 -0.59 -13.92
C SER A 157 -1.88 -2.07 -13.87
N THR A 158 -1.54 -2.83 -14.91
CA THR A 158 -1.73 -4.29 -14.95
C THR A 158 -0.92 -5.00 -13.88
N LEU A 159 0.33 -4.62 -13.67
CA LEU A 159 1.20 -5.21 -12.64
C LEU A 159 0.67 -4.91 -11.23
N LEU A 160 0.24 -3.67 -10.97
CA LEU A 160 -0.36 -3.28 -9.68
C LEU A 160 -1.70 -3.99 -9.43
N ALA A 161 -2.51 -4.18 -10.48
CA ALA A 161 -3.76 -4.95 -10.38
C ALA A 161 -3.49 -6.44 -10.09
N ALA A 162 -2.49 -7.03 -10.75
CA ALA A 162 -2.06 -8.41 -10.50
C ALA A 162 -1.57 -8.56 -9.05
N PHE A 163 -0.72 -7.63 -8.59
CA PHE A 163 -0.27 -7.55 -7.19
C PHE A 163 -1.46 -7.53 -6.22
N ALA A 164 -2.39 -6.58 -6.37
CA ALA A 164 -3.54 -6.45 -5.48
C ALA A 164 -4.41 -7.72 -5.49
N SER A 165 -4.66 -8.29 -6.67
CA SER A 165 -5.49 -9.50 -6.84
C SER A 165 -4.92 -10.73 -6.14
N SER A 166 -3.58 -10.85 -6.08
CA SER A 166 -2.91 -11.99 -5.42
C SER A 166 -3.14 -12.06 -3.91
N TYR A 167 -3.57 -10.96 -3.29
CA TYR A 167 -3.83 -10.87 -1.85
C TYR A 167 -5.32 -10.79 -1.49
N VAL A 168 -6.21 -10.72 -2.48
CA VAL A 168 -7.66 -10.71 -2.23
C VAL A 168 -8.08 -12.03 -1.58
N GLY A 169 -8.90 -11.94 -0.53
CA GLY A 169 -9.34 -13.11 0.25
C GLY A 169 -8.35 -13.55 1.33
N HIS A 170 -7.08 -13.12 1.25
CA HIS A 170 -6.06 -13.36 2.27
C HIS A 170 -5.93 -12.19 3.25
N TYR A 171 -6.04 -10.96 2.75
CA TYR A 171 -5.93 -9.74 3.54
C TYR A 171 -7.16 -8.84 3.36
N GLY A 172 -7.45 -8.02 4.37
CA GLY A 172 -8.51 -7.03 4.28
C GLY A 172 -8.19 -5.97 3.22
N GLY A 173 -9.19 -5.52 2.46
CA GLY A 173 -8.99 -4.53 1.39
C GLY A 173 -8.32 -3.24 1.85
N LYS A 174 -8.56 -2.81 3.09
CA LYS A 174 -7.86 -1.66 3.70
C LYS A 174 -6.34 -1.87 3.76
N THR A 175 -5.89 -3.07 4.08
CA THR A 175 -4.47 -3.43 4.15
C THR A 175 -3.84 -3.42 2.77
N ILE A 176 -4.52 -3.98 1.76
CA ILE A 176 -4.05 -4.00 0.37
C ILE A 176 -3.93 -2.57 -0.17
N ASN A 177 -4.94 -1.72 0.07
CA ASN A 177 -4.91 -0.30 -0.31
C ASN A 177 -3.77 0.45 0.39
N GLN A 178 -3.48 0.14 1.65
CA GLN A 178 -2.37 0.73 2.39
C GLN A 178 -1.01 0.33 1.80
N TRP A 179 -0.86 -0.92 1.33
CA TRP A 179 0.34 -1.37 0.63
C TRP A 179 0.49 -0.67 -0.73
N LEU A 180 -0.59 -0.58 -1.50
CA LEU A 180 -0.61 0.14 -2.78
C LEU A 180 -0.24 1.62 -2.63
N SER A 181 -0.61 2.26 -1.52
CA SER A 181 -0.27 3.67 -1.27
C SER A 181 1.24 3.90 -1.05
N GLY A 182 2.00 2.85 -0.79
CA GLY A 182 3.46 2.92 -0.63
C GLY A 182 4.25 2.62 -1.90
N ILE A 183 3.57 2.28 -3.00
CA ILE A 183 4.15 1.93 -4.31
C ILE A 183 3.85 3.10 -5.25
#